data_AF-A0A7K4IVM3-F1
#
_entry.id   AF-A0A7K4IVM3-F1
#
_cell.length_a   1.000
_cell.length_b   1.000
_cell.length_c   1.000
_cell.angle_alpha   90.00
_cell.angle_beta   90.00
_cell.angle_gamma   90.00
#
_symmetry.space_group_name_H-M   'P 1'
#
loop_
_entity.id
_entity.type
_entity.pdbx_description
1 polymer ?
#
loop_
_entity_poly.entity_id
_entity_poly.type
_entity_poly.pdbx_seq_one_letter_code
_entity_poly.pdbx_strand_id
1 'polypeptide(L)'
;LYLAIALIAVVVVTGCFGYYQEFKSTNIIASFKNLVPQQATVIREGDKLQINANELVVGDLVEIKGGDRVPADIRIISAQGCKV
;
A
#
# COMPACT_ATOMS: atom_id res chain seq x y z
N LEU A 1 31.14 -17.96 35.60
CA LEU A 1 30.64 -16.57 35.64
C LEU A 1 31.05 -15.76 34.40
N TYR A 2 32.35 -15.53 34.17
CA TYR A 2 32.85 -14.77 33.00
C TYR A 2 32.37 -15.30 31.65
N LEU A 3 32.34 -16.62 31.47
CA LEU A 3 31.91 -17.25 30.23
C LEU A 3 30.41 -17.02 29.93
N ALA A 4 29.56 -16.99 30.97
CA ALA A 4 28.14 -16.70 30.83
C ALA A 4 27.90 -15.22 30.45
N ILE A 5 28.64 -14.29 31.07
CA ILE A 5 28.57 -12.86 30.75
C ILE A 5 29.00 -12.61 29.30
N ALA A 6 30.07 -13.29 28.84
CA ALA A 6 30.53 -13.19 27.45
C ALA A 6 29.49 -13.69 26.44
N LEU A 7 28.85 -14.83 26.71
CA LEU A 7 27.80 -15.37 25.83
C LEU A 7 26.57 -14.46 25.78
N ILE A 8 26.14 -13.91 26.91
CA ILE A 8 25.02 -12.95 26.95
C ILE A 8 25.35 -11.70 26.13
N ALA A 9 26.56 -11.15 26.25
CA ALA A 9 26.99 -10.00 25.47
C ALA A 9 26.96 -10.29 23.96
N VAL A 10 27.45 -11.46 23.53
CA VAL A 10 27.41 -11.87 22.12
C VAL A 10 25.97 -11.96 21.61
N VAL A 11 25.06 -12.59 22.36
CA VAL A 11 23.65 -12.74 21.98
C VAL A 11 22.94 -11.38 21.89
N VAL A 12 23.22 -10.46 22.81
CA VAL A 12 22.63 -9.11 22.78
C VAL A 12 23.13 -8.35 21.56
N VAL A 13 24.43 -8.41 21.25
CA VAL A 13 25.00 -7.72 20.09
C VAL A 13 24.42 -8.28 18.78
N THR A 14 24.36 -9.60 18.62
CA THR A 14 23.82 -10.23 17.41
C THR A 14 22.32 -10.00 17.27
N GLY A 15 21.56 -10.04 18.37
CA GLY A 15 20.14 -9.71 18.39
C GLY A 15 19.86 -8.26 18.00
N CYS A 16 20.60 -7.30 18.57
CA CYS A 16 20.48 -5.89 18.20
C CYS A 16 20.84 -5.64 16.73
N PHE A 17 21.91 -6.28 16.22
CA PHE A 17 22.29 -6.18 14.81
C PHE A 17 21.23 -6.76 13.88
N GLY A 18 20.67 -7.93 14.23
CA GLY A 18 19.58 -8.56 13.47
C GLY A 18 18.34 -7.69 13.42
N TYR A 19 17.91 -7.18 14.59
CA TYR A 19 16.77 -6.27 14.69
C TYR A 19 16.95 -4.99 13.86
N TYR A 20 18.15 -4.40 13.89
CA TYR A 20 18.44 -3.20 13.11
C TYR A 20 18.40 -3.44 11.60
N GLN A 21 18.89 -4.60 11.13
CA GLN A 21 18.80 -4.99 9.71
C GLN A 21 17.34 -5.23 9.28
N GLU A 22 16.55 -5.85 10.14
CA GLU A 22 15.13 -6.13 9.88
C GLU A 22 14.32 -4.83 9.81
N PHE A 23 14.52 -3.90 10.76
CA PHE A 23 13.86 -2.60 10.77
C PHE A 23 14.17 -1.78 9.51
N LYS A 24 15.42 -1.79 9.04
CA LYS A 24 15.81 -1.12 7.78
C LYS A 24 15.12 -1.76 6.57
N SER A 25 14.96 -3.08 6.56
CA SER A 25 14.31 -3.81 5.46
C SER A 25 12.81 -3.49 5.39
N THR A 26 12.13 -3.39 6.54
CA THR A 26 10.69 -3.06 6.60
C THR A 26 10.38 -1.65 6.09
N ASN A 27 11.23 -0.66 6.39
CA ASN A 27 11.00 0.73 5.95
C ASN A 27 11.09 0.94 4.43
N ILE A 28 11.85 0.11 3.73
CA ILE A 28 11.96 0.19 2.27
C ILE A 28 10.61 -0.17 1.63
N ILE A 29 9.95 -1.23 2.10
CA ILE A 29 8.64 -1.66 1.60
C ILE A 29 7.55 -0.62 1.91
N ALA A 30 7.58 -0.02 3.09
CA ALA A 30 6.64 1.05 3.45
C ALA A 30 6.76 2.28 2.53
N SER A 31 7.98 2.60 2.09
CA SER A 31 8.23 3.72 1.17
C SER A 31 7.70 3.44 -0.25
N PHE A 32 7.75 2.19 -0.71
CA PHE A 32 7.19 1.81 -2.02
C PHE A 32 5.66 1.86 -2.07
N LYS A 33 4.99 1.58 -0.95
CA LYS A 33 3.52 1.63 -0.89
C LYS A 33 2.96 3.05 -1.13
N ASN A 34 3.77 4.08 -0.89
CA ASN A 34 3.40 5.49 -1.10
C ASN A 34 3.76 6.04 -2.50
N LEU A 35 4.49 5.28 -3.31
CA LEU A 35 5.02 5.74 -4.61
C LEU A 35 4.19 5.33 -5.83
N VAL A 36 3.19 4.46 -5.66
CA VAL A 36 2.24 4.12 -6.73
C VAL A 36 0.94 4.86 -6.43
N PRO A 37 0.76 6.11 -6.90
CA PRO A 37 -0.53 6.77 -6.80
C PRO A 37 -1.53 5.91 -7.56
N GLN A 38 -2.47 5.30 -6.82
CA GLN A 38 -3.61 4.67 -7.45
C GLN A 38 -4.44 5.81 -8.05
N GLN A 39 -4.40 5.94 -9.36
CA GLN A 39 -5.29 6.86 -10.07
C GLN A 39 -6.63 6.18 -10.30
N ALA A 40 -7.70 6.95 -10.17
CA ALA A 40 -9.06 6.52 -10.44
C ALA A 40 -9.63 7.37 -11.57
N THR A 41 -10.35 6.75 -12.49
CA THR A 41 -11.09 7.47 -13.52
C THR A 41 -12.49 7.77 -12.98
N VAL A 42 -12.81 9.05 -12.80
CA VAL A 42 -14.11 9.51 -12.32
C VAL A 42 -14.82 10.33 -13.40
N ILE A 43 -16.14 10.36 -13.34
CA ILE A 43 -16.99 11.19 -14.20
C ILE A 43 -17.61 12.27 -13.30
N ARG A 44 -17.17 13.52 -13.48
CA ARG A 44 -17.70 14.70 -12.79
C ARG A 44 -18.12 15.71 -13.84
N GLU A 45 -19.26 16.35 -13.66
CA GLU A 45 -19.82 17.34 -14.60
C GLU A 45 -20.01 16.84 -16.05
N GLY A 46 -20.06 15.52 -16.25
CA GLY A 46 -20.18 14.89 -17.56
C GLY A 46 -18.86 14.54 -18.23
N ASP A 47 -17.73 15.01 -17.70
CA ASP A 47 -16.40 14.76 -18.23
C ASP A 47 -15.65 13.66 -17.47
N LYS A 48 -14.84 12.89 -18.21
CA LYS A 48 -13.96 11.86 -17.64
C LYS A 48 -12.65 12.47 -17.19
N LEU A 49 -12.36 12.34 -15.91
CA LEU A 49 -11.17 12.88 -15.26
C LEU A 49 -10.40 11.76 -14.57
N GLN A 50 -9.07 11.80 -14.64
CA GLN A 50 -8.22 10.98 -13.77
C GLN A 50 -7.83 11.80 -12.55
N ILE A 51 -8.18 11.28 -11.38
CA ILE A 51 -7.84 11.87 -10.09
C ILE A 51 -7.08 10.86 -9.24
N ASN A 52 -6.37 11.32 -8.21
CA ASN A 52 -5.80 10.41 -7.23
C ASN A 52 -6.94 9.72 -6.46
N ALA A 53 -6.78 8.43 -6.15
CA ALA A 53 -7.75 7.68 -5.34
C ALA A 53 -7.99 8.32 -3.96
N ASN A 54 -7.03 9.09 -3.45
CA ASN A 54 -7.16 9.84 -2.20
C ASN A 54 -8.09 11.07 -2.29
N GLU A 55 -8.39 11.55 -3.50
CA GLU A 55 -9.27 12.71 -3.76
C GLU A 55 -10.72 12.27 -4.10
N LEU A 56 -10.97 10.97 -4.05
CA LEU A 56 -12.26 10.36 -4.38
C LEU A 56 -13.22 10.54 -3.20
N VAL A 57 -14.43 11.01 -3.48
CA VAL A 57 -15.46 11.30 -2.46
C VAL A 57 -16.71 10.45 -2.67
N VAL A 58 -17.48 10.28 -1.59
CA VAL A 58 -18.75 9.55 -1.65
C VAL A 58 -19.71 10.29 -2.58
N GLY A 59 -20.20 9.60 -3.60
CA GLY A 59 -21.07 10.15 -4.63
C GLY A 59 -20.41 10.30 -6.01
N ASP A 60 -19.09 10.12 -6.10
CA ASP A 60 -18.41 10.10 -7.39
C ASP A 60 -18.82 8.89 -8.24
N LEU A 61 -18.96 9.13 -9.55
CA LEU A 61 -19.17 8.08 -10.53
C LEU A 61 -17.80 7.59 -11.02
N VAL A 62 -17.41 6.37 -10.67
CA VAL A 62 -16.10 5.81 -11.04
C VAL A 62 -16.24 4.86 -12.23
N GLU A 63 -15.36 4.99 -13.23
CA GLU A 63 -15.21 4.04 -14.33
C GLU A 63 -13.99 3.15 -14.08
N ILE A 64 -14.18 1.83 -14.10
CA ILE A 64 -13.12 0.83 -13.88
C ILE A 64 -12.96 0.01 -15.16
N LYS A 65 -11.74 -0.10 -15.67
CA LYS A 65 -11.42 -0.94 -16.84
C LYS A 65 -10.68 -2.21 -16.42
N GLY A 66 -10.69 -3.22 -17.30
CA GLY A 66 -9.97 -4.46 -17.05
C GLY A 66 -8.46 -4.21 -16.91
N GLY A 67 -7.92 -4.54 -15.73
CA GLY A 67 -6.52 -4.28 -15.36
C GLY A 67 -6.35 -3.15 -14.33
N ASP A 68 -7.39 -2.34 -14.12
CA ASP A 68 -7.37 -1.32 -13.08
C ASP A 68 -7.61 -1.94 -11.70
N ARG A 69 -6.91 -1.43 -10.70
CA ARG A 69 -7.15 -1.80 -9.31
C ARG A 69 -8.33 -0.98 -8.79
N VAL A 70 -9.28 -1.63 -8.13
CA VAL A 70 -10.45 -0.97 -7.52
C VAL A 70 -9.97 0.11 -6.52
N PRO A 71 -10.31 1.40 -6.72
CA PRO A 71 -9.74 2.49 -5.93
C PRO A 71 -10.39 2.68 -4.55
N ALA A 72 -11.66 2.29 -4.40
CA ALA A 72 -12.43 2.37 -3.16
C ALA A 72 -13.56 1.32 -3.18
N ASP A 73 -14.25 1.13 -2.06
CA ASP A 73 -15.47 0.31 -2.03
C ASP A 73 -16.57 1.00 -2.85
N ILE A 74 -16.95 0.39 -3.98
CA ILE A 74 -17.88 0.98 -4.94
C ILE A 74 -19.12 0.09 -5.09
N ARG A 75 -20.27 0.74 -5.24
CA ARG A 75 -21.51 0.09 -5.64
C ARG A 75 -21.61 0.07 -7.17
N ILE A 76 -21.62 -1.12 -7.74
CA ILE A 76 -21.77 -1.30 -9.20
C ILE A 76 -23.18 -0.88 -9.61
N ILE A 77 -23.27 0.09 -10.53
CA ILE A 77 -24.51 0.55 -11.14
C ILE A 77 -24.71 0.00 -12.57
N SER A 78 -23.61 -0.29 -13.27
CA SER A 78 -23.58 -0.82 -14.63
C SER A 78 -22.26 -1.58 -14.81
N ALA A 79 -22.32 -2.73 -15.46
CA ALA A 79 -21.16 -3.59 -15.69
C ALA A 79 -21.32 -4.36 -17.00
N GLN A 80 -20.25 -4.45 -17.77
CA GLN A 80 -20.20 -5.23 -19.01
C GLN A 80 -18.97 -6.15 -18.97
N GLY A 81 -19.17 -7.46 -18.91
CA GLY A 81 -18.07 -8.43 -18.86
C GLY A 81 -17.16 -8.28 -17.63
N CYS A 82 -17.65 -7.67 -16.55
CA CYS A 82 -16.90 -7.42 -15.33
C CYS A 82 -16.47 -8.76 -14.69
N LYS A 83 -15.16 -8.96 -14.57
CA LYS A 83 -14.52 -10.04 -13.82
C LYS A 83 -13.60 -9.40 -12.81
N VAL A 84 -13.81 -9.74 -11.53
CA VAL A 84 -13.01 -9.28 -10.39
C VAL A 84 -11.85 -10.22 -10.12
#